data_AF-A0A2K3JUZ6-F1
#
_entry.id   AF-A0A2K3JUZ6-F1
#
_cell.length_a   1.000
_cell.length_b   1.000
_cell.length_c   1.000
_cell.angle_alpha   90.00
_cell.angle_beta   90.00
_cell.angle_gamma   90.00
#
_symmetry.space_group_name_H-M   'P 1'
#
loop_
_entity.id
_entity.type
_entity.pdbx_description
1 polymer ?
#
loop_
_entity_poly.entity_id
_entity_poly.type
_entity_poly.pdbx_seq_one_letter_code
_entity_poly.pdbx_strand_id
1 'polypeptide(L)'
;MGYPGDPSSAICLTRRRRVDRKKQCSERNVLQCFIFGPMKAGKSALLNSFIGRPSSDVHNPTNKDRYAVNVVDISKENKKYLVLREISEGGVTELLANKESLASCDIAVFVHD
;
A
#
# COMPACT_ATOMS: atom_id res chain seq x y z
N MET A 1 -24.00 10.12 -5.11
CA MET A 1 -22.82 10.80 -4.54
C MET A 1 -23.10 12.30 -4.54
N GLY A 2 -23.81 12.81 -3.52
CA GLY A 2 -24.30 14.20 -3.47
C GLY A 2 -23.36 15.13 -2.70
N TYR A 3 -22.11 15.26 -3.14
CA TYR A 3 -21.22 16.28 -2.56
C TYR A 3 -21.69 17.65 -3.03
N PRO A 4 -22.06 18.58 -2.13
CA PRO A 4 -22.74 19.82 -2.51
C PRO A 4 -21.80 20.88 -3.10
N GLY A 5 -20.49 20.70 -2.95
CA GLY A 5 -19.47 21.60 -3.51
C GLY A 5 -18.92 21.12 -4.86
N ASP A 6 -18.01 21.92 -5.42
CA ASP A 6 -17.22 21.48 -6.57
C ASP A 6 -16.40 20.23 -6.19
N PRO A 7 -16.52 19.09 -6.90
CA PRO A 7 -15.79 17.86 -6.60
C PRO A 7 -14.27 18.04 -6.48
N SER A 8 -13.70 19.05 -7.15
CA SER A 8 -12.27 19.35 -7.03
C SER A 8 -11.86 19.71 -5.60
N SER A 9 -12.76 20.35 -4.84
CA SER A 9 -12.54 20.72 -3.43
C SER A 9 -12.49 19.53 -2.48
N ALA A 10 -12.97 18.35 -2.90
CA ALA A 10 -12.86 17.12 -2.12
C ALA A 10 -11.47 16.46 -2.25
N ILE A 11 -10.63 16.94 -3.18
CA ILE A 11 -9.30 16.37 -3.47
C ILE A 11 -8.23 17.26 -2.85
N CYS A 12 -7.45 16.70 -1.92
CA CYS A 12 -6.27 17.36 -1.37
C CYS A 12 -5.02 16.92 -2.14
N LEU A 13 -4.40 17.85 -2.88
CA LEU A 13 -3.14 17.60 -3.56
C LEU A 13 -1.97 17.68 -2.58
N THR A 14 -1.23 16.58 -2.45
CA THR A 14 -0.03 16.55 -1.61
C THR A 14 1.19 17.07 -2.36
N ARG A 15 2.14 17.68 -1.65
CA ARG A 15 3.39 18.15 -2.25
C ARG A 15 4.27 17.00 -2.72
N ARG A 16 5.28 17.35 -3.53
CA ARG A 16 6.24 16.37 -4.08
C ARG A 16 7.01 15.66 -2.96
N ARG A 17 7.04 14.32 -3.00
CA ARG A 17 7.73 13.46 -2.02
C ARG A 17 9.21 13.81 -1.79
N ARG A 18 9.92 14.32 -2.81
CA ARG A 18 11.31 14.76 -2.68
C ARG A 18 11.48 15.88 -1.64
N VAL A 19 10.47 16.75 -1.51
CA VAL A 19 10.46 17.83 -0.51
C VAL A 19 10.31 17.25 0.89
N ASP A 20 9.37 16.31 1.08
CA ASP A 20 9.17 15.63 2.37
C ASP A 20 10.41 14.88 2.83
N ARG A 21 11.06 14.15 1.91
CA ARG A 21 12.32 13.43 2.18
C ARG A 21 13.46 14.37 2.57
N LYS A 22 13.57 15.54 1.93
CA LYS A 22 14.59 16.53 2.29
C LYS A 22 14.35 17.11 3.69
N LYS A 23 13.08 17.29 4.07
CA LYS A 23 12.68 17.85 5.37
C LYS A 23 12.55 16.80 6.49
N GLN A 24 12.60 15.51 6.17
CA GLN A 24 12.27 14.42 7.11
C GLN A 24 10.90 14.60 7.78
N CYS A 25 9.96 15.24 7.08
CA CYS A 25 8.63 15.55 7.59
C CYS A 25 7.62 15.46 6.44
N SER A 26 6.60 14.61 6.63
CA SER A 26 5.56 14.34 5.64
C SER A 26 4.18 14.61 6.24
N GLU A 27 3.40 15.43 5.54
CA GLU A 27 2.00 15.72 5.87
C GLU A 27 1.04 14.72 5.19
N ARG A 28 1.56 13.77 4.40
CA ARG A 28 0.74 12.75 3.72
C ARG A 28 0.07 11.84 4.73
N ASN A 29 -1.23 11.62 4.56
CA ASN A 29 -2.01 10.72 5.41
C ASN A 29 -2.23 9.33 4.82
N VAL A 30 -1.96 9.15 3.52
CA VAL A 30 -2.04 7.87 2.83
C VAL A 30 -0.64 7.48 2.37
N LEU A 31 -0.23 6.26 2.68
CA LEU A 31 1.05 5.69 2.25
C LEU A 31 0.81 4.34 1.57
N GLN A 32 1.52 4.10 0.47
CA GLN A 32 1.40 2.84 -0.27
C GLN A 32 2.58 1.91 0.02
N CYS A 33 2.28 0.69 0.45
CA CYS A 33 3.25 -0.35 0.79
C CYS A 33 3.19 -1.47 -0.25
N PHE A 34 4.33 -1.81 -0.87
CA PHE A 34 4.43 -2.96 -1.76
C PHE A 34 4.97 -4.15 -0.97
N ILE A 35 4.25 -5.28 -1.02
CA ILE A 35 4.58 -6.50 -0.30
C ILE A 35 5.18 -7.50 -1.30
N PHE A 36 6.48 -7.75 -1.16
CA PHE A 36 7.27 -8.67 -1.96
C PHE A 36 7.57 -9.96 -1.19
N GLY A 37 7.86 -11.04 -1.92
CA GLY A 37 8.24 -12.33 -1.35
C GLY A 37 7.85 -13.50 -2.26
N PRO A 38 8.43 -14.70 -2.06
CA PRO A 38 8.13 -15.86 -2.89
C PRO A 38 6.70 -16.36 -2.74
N MET A 39 6.26 -17.25 -3.63
CA MET A 39 4.98 -17.94 -3.44
C MET A 39 4.94 -18.62 -2.08
N LYS A 40 3.76 -18.56 -1.43
CA LYS A 40 3.50 -19.13 -0.10
C LYS A 40 4.24 -18.49 1.10
N ALA A 41 5.01 -17.41 0.92
CA ALA A 41 5.65 -16.66 2.02
C ALA A 41 4.68 -15.92 2.97
N GLY A 42 3.39 -16.25 3.02
CA GLY A 42 2.44 -15.58 3.91
C GLY A 42 2.00 -14.16 3.52
N LYS A 43 2.37 -13.64 2.34
CA LYS A 43 1.99 -12.28 1.88
C LYS A 43 0.49 -12.00 1.99
N SER A 44 -0.35 -12.91 1.49
CA SER A 44 -1.81 -12.73 1.54
C SER A 44 -2.37 -12.85 2.96
N ALA A 45 -1.74 -13.65 3.82
CA ALA A 45 -2.12 -13.74 5.22
C ALA A 45 -1.82 -12.41 5.95
N LEU A 46 -0.70 -11.76 5.64
CA LEU A 46 -0.38 -10.41 6.13
C LEU A 46 -1.46 -9.39 5.73
N LEU A 47 -1.87 -9.38 4.45
CA LEU A 47 -2.95 -8.49 3.97
C LEU A 47 -4.28 -8.77 4.69
N ASN A 48 -4.66 -10.03 4.84
CA ASN A 48 -5.92 -10.41 5.49
C ASN A 48 -5.92 -10.04 6.98
N SER A 49 -4.84 -10.34 7.70
CA SER A 49 -4.65 -9.98 9.11
C SER A 49 -4.75 -8.46 9.29
N PHE A 50 -4.16 -7.68 8.38
CA PHE A 50 -4.18 -6.22 8.43
C PHE A 50 -5.59 -5.62 8.41
N ILE A 51 -6.57 -6.30 7.83
CA ILE A 51 -7.98 -5.88 7.78
C ILE A 51 -8.90 -6.74 8.67
N GLY A 52 -8.32 -7.53 9.59
CA GLY A 52 -9.08 -8.36 10.52
C GLY A 52 -9.84 -9.52 9.86
N ARG A 53 -9.41 -9.97 8.67
CA ARG A 53 -9.98 -11.15 8.01
C ARG A 53 -9.20 -12.41 8.36
N PRO A 54 -9.88 -13.54 8.62
CA PRO A 54 -9.20 -14.82 8.81
C PRO A 54 -8.47 -15.22 7.52
N SER A 55 -7.27 -15.77 7.67
CA SER A 55 -6.54 -16.39 6.56
C SER A 55 -7.16 -17.74 6.23
N SER A 56 -7.39 -18.02 4.94
CA SER A 56 -7.75 -19.37 4.50
C SER A 56 -6.48 -20.15 4.11
N ASP A 57 -6.42 -21.43 4.46
CA ASP A 57 -5.35 -22.34 3.99
C ASP A 57 -5.42 -22.62 2.48
N VAL A 58 -6.51 -22.24 1.82
CA VAL A 58 -6.67 -22.36 0.37
C VAL A 58 -5.81 -21.29 -0.31
N HIS A 59 -4.63 -21.70 -0.77
CA HIS A 59 -3.76 -20.84 -1.57
C HIS A 59 -4.35 -20.64 -2.97
N ASN A 60 -5.02 -19.51 -3.18
CA ASN A 60 -5.40 -19.06 -4.51
C ASN A 60 -4.23 -18.25 -5.09
N PRO A 61 -3.57 -18.72 -6.18
CA PRO A 61 -2.49 -17.99 -6.84
C PRO A 61 -2.91 -16.55 -7.11
N THR A 62 -2.03 -15.62 -6.78
CA THR A 62 -2.26 -14.18 -6.97
C THR A 62 -2.11 -13.86 -8.46
N ASN A 63 -3.12 -14.22 -9.27
CA ASN A 63 -3.19 -13.88 -10.70
C ASN A 63 -3.62 -12.42 -10.94
N LYS A 64 -3.95 -11.68 -9.87
CA LYS A 64 -4.34 -10.26 -9.89
C LYS A 64 -3.79 -9.56 -8.65
N ASP A 65 -3.49 -8.28 -8.78
CA ASP A 65 -3.07 -7.44 -7.65
C ASP A 65 -4.08 -7.52 -6.49
N ARG A 66 -3.58 -7.84 -5.29
CA ARG A 66 -4.38 -7.80 -4.06
C ARG A 66 -4.04 -6.54 -3.28
N TYR A 67 -5.07 -5.92 -2.73
CA TYR A 67 -4.95 -4.73 -1.92
C TYR A 67 -5.64 -4.91 -0.58
N ALA A 68 -5.05 -4.35 0.47
CA ALA A 68 -5.66 -4.18 1.77
C ALA A 68 -5.42 -2.75 2.24
N VAL A 69 -6.44 -2.11 2.80
CA VAL A 69 -6.35 -0.74 3.32
C VAL A 69 -6.87 -0.72 4.73
N ASN A 70 -6.10 -0.14 5.65
CA ASN A 70 -6.54 0.07 7.02
C ASN A 70 -5.87 1.32 7.60
N VAL A 71 -6.45 1.81 8.70
CA VAL A 71 -5.91 2.91 9.51
C VAL A 71 -4.91 2.34 10.50
N VAL A 72 -3.79 3.05 10.66
CA VAL A 72 -2.76 2.80 11.67
C VAL A 72 -2.62 4.05 12.51
N ASP A 73 -2.82 3.89 13.81
CA ASP A 73 -2.61 4.95 14.80
C ASP A 73 -1.12 5.03 15.15
N ILE A 74 -0.44 6.11 14.73
CA ILE A 74 0.97 6.37 15.09
C ILE A 74 1.05 7.00 16.49
N SER A 75 0.10 7.90 16.78
CA SER A 75 -0.11 8.49 18.10
C SER A 75 -1.60 8.80 18.28
N LYS A 76 -2.01 9.25 19.48
CA LYS A 76 -3.43 9.56 19.79
C LYS A 76 -4.08 10.52 18.78
N GLU A 77 -3.31 11.44 18.19
CA GLU A 77 -3.78 12.46 17.25
C GLU A 77 -3.26 12.27 15.82
N ASN A 78 -2.42 11.26 15.58
CA ASN A 78 -1.79 11.03 14.28
C ASN A 78 -2.16 9.66 13.73
N LYS A 79 -3.10 9.66 12.78
CA LYS A 79 -3.56 8.47 12.07
C LYS A 79 -3.07 8.50 10.64
N LYS A 80 -2.63 7.36 10.13
CA LYS A 80 -2.26 7.17 8.72
C LYS A 80 -3.06 6.02 8.14
N TYR A 81 -3.35 6.10 6.84
CA TYR A 81 -3.91 5.02 6.06
C TYR A 81 -2.76 4.32 5.34
N LEU A 82 -2.61 3.02 5.57
CA LEU A 82 -1.69 2.21 4.79
C LEU A 82 -2.46 1.44 3.73
N VAL A 83 -1.98 1.51 2.50
CA VAL A 83 -2.46 0.75 1.36
C VAL A 83 -1.44 -0.33 1.06
N LEU A 84 -1.69 -1.57 1.50
CA LEU A 84 -0.85 -2.71 1.19
C LEU A 84 -1.21 -3.24 -0.20
N ARG A 85 -0.23 -3.38 -1.07
CA ARG A 85 -0.33 -4.02 -2.39
C ARG A 85 0.54 -5.26 -2.40
N GLU A 86 -0.06 -6.43 -2.52
CA GLU A 86 0.68 -7.67 -2.73
C GLU A 86 1.22 -7.73 -4.15
N ILE A 87 2.52 -7.95 -4.28
CA ILE A 87 3.18 -8.18 -5.55
C ILE A 87 3.34 -9.68 -5.76
N SER A 88 2.74 -10.21 -6.83
CA SER A 88 2.93 -11.61 -7.24
C SER A 88 4.34 -11.82 -7.80
N GLU A 89 4.82 -13.05 -7.78
CA GLU A 89 6.17 -13.38 -8.28
C GLU A 89 6.37 -12.96 -9.75
N GLY A 90 5.41 -13.23 -10.62
CA GLY A 90 5.43 -12.76 -12.01
C GLY A 90 5.29 -11.24 -12.14
N GLY A 91 4.55 -10.59 -11.24
CA GLY A 91 4.37 -9.13 -11.23
C GLY A 91 5.64 -8.37 -10.84
N VAL A 92 6.62 -8.99 -10.18
CA VAL A 92 7.90 -8.33 -9.85
C VAL A 92 8.63 -7.93 -11.12
N THR A 93 8.74 -8.83 -12.10
CA THR A 93 9.45 -8.56 -13.36
C THR A 93 8.80 -7.41 -14.12
N GLU A 94 7.46 -7.38 -14.19
CA GLU A 94 6.71 -6.30 -14.84
C GLU A 94 6.87 -4.96 -14.10
N LEU A 95 6.85 -4.97 -12.76
CA LEU A 95 7.08 -3.77 -11.96
C LEU A 95 8.50 -3.23 -12.10
N LEU A 96 9.49 -4.10 -12.25
CA LEU A 96 10.89 -3.69 -12.41
C LEU A 96 11.21 -3.28 -13.85
N ALA A 97 10.42 -3.72 -14.83
CA ALA A 97 10.60 -3.34 -16.23
C ALA A 97 10.38 -1.82 -16.45
N ASN A 98 9.50 -1.19 -15.68
CA ASN A 98 9.28 0.25 -15.73
C ASN A 98 9.57 0.90 -14.38
N LYS A 99 10.59 1.78 -14.35
CA LYS A 99 10.98 2.54 -13.14
C LYS A 99 9.83 3.39 -12.58
N GLU A 100 8.90 3.83 -13.42
CA GLU A 100 7.75 4.62 -13.00
C GLU A 100 6.72 3.79 -12.21
N SER A 101 6.68 2.47 -12.41
CA SER A 101 5.78 1.56 -11.67
C SER A 101 6.06 1.55 -10.17
N LEU A 102 7.30 1.89 -9.76
CA LEU A 102 7.70 2.01 -8.36
C LEU A 102 7.53 3.43 -7.82
N ALA A 103 7.16 4.42 -8.63
CA ALA A 103 7.04 5.81 -8.19
C ALA A 103 5.97 6.01 -7.11
N SER A 104 4.93 5.16 -7.11
CA SER A 104 3.88 5.14 -6.10
C SER A 104 4.24 4.37 -4.82
N CYS A 105 5.31 3.57 -4.82
CA CYS A 105 5.71 2.78 -3.66
C CYS A 105 6.37 3.66 -2.60
N ASP A 106 5.68 3.90 -1.48
CA ASP A 106 6.25 4.62 -0.34
C ASP A 106 7.15 3.72 0.51
N ILE A 107 6.73 2.46 0.73
CA ILE A 107 7.38 1.49 1.59
C ILE A 107 7.44 0.14 0.87
N ALA A 108 8.59 -0.50 0.84
CA ALA A 108 8.74 -1.89 0.38
C ALA A 108 8.86 -2.82 1.59
N VAL A 109 8.06 -3.87 1.61
CA VAL A 109 8.07 -4.91 2.65
C VAL A 109 8.46 -6.22 1.99
N PHE A 110 9.51 -6.87 2.49
CA PHE A 110 9.95 -8.18 2.01
C PHE A 110 9.55 -9.22 3.04
N VAL A 111 8.71 -10.17 2.63
CA VAL A 111 8.21 -11.24 3.50
C VAL A 111 8.91 -12.56 3.12
N HIS A 112 9.36 -13.25 4.15
CA HIS A 112 10.09 -14.52 4.07
C HIS A 112 9.49 -15.50 5.08
N ASP A 113 9.62 -16.79 4.80
CA ASP A 113 9.28 -17.91 5.68
C ASP A 113 10.59 -18.59 6.11
#